data_AF-A0A7G2LZA6-F1
#
_entry.id   AF-A0A7G2LZA6-F1
#
_cell.length_a   1.000
_cell.length_b   1.000
_cell.length_c   1.000
_cell.angle_alpha   90.00
_cell.angle_beta   90.00
_cell.angle_gamma   90.00
#
_symmetry.space_group_name_H-M   'P 1'
#
loop_
_entity.id
_entity.type
_entity.pdbx_description
1 polymer ?
#
loop_
_entity_poly.entity_id
_entity_poly.type
_entity_poly.pdbx_seq_one_letter_code
_entity_poly.pdbx_strand_id
1 'polypeptide(L)' 'IPTRLHLERVLAGLDLTLVHITHDPAAVAAYDHVLWLERGEVVQQGSARPVLRAFETRMKELGASDDLSDLAG' A
#
# COMPACT_ATOMS: atom_id res chain seq x y z
N ILE A 1 -11.13 -11.59 8.40
CA ILE A 1 -11.73 -10.98 7.18
C ILE A 1 -12.97 -10.12 7.47
N PRO A 2 -14.04 -10.62 8.13
CA PRO A 2 -15.25 -9.80 8.36
C PRO A 2 -15.02 -8.54 9.21
N THR A 3 -14.11 -8.60 10.18
CA THR A 3 -13.76 -7.47 11.05
C THR A 3 -13.07 -6.31 10.32
N ARG A 4 -12.18 -6.61 9.36
CA ARG A 4 -11.46 -5.58 8.56
C ARG A 4 -12.44 -4.77 7.71
N LEU A 5 -13.33 -5.46 6.98
CA LEU A 5 -14.33 -4.81 6.14
C LEU A 5 -15.33 -3.97 6.95
N HIS A 6 -15.69 -4.43 8.16
CA HIS A 6 -16.54 -3.65 9.05
C HIS A 6 -15.86 -2.36 9.50
N LEU A 7 -14.59 -2.45 9.92
CA LEU A 7 -13.80 -1.29 10.33
C LEU A 7 -13.62 -0.28 9.18
N GLU A 8 -13.28 -0.74 7.98
CA GLU A 8 -13.15 0.13 6.79
C GLU A 8 -14.44 0.92 6.51
N ARG A 9 -15.60 0.27 6.60
CA ARG A 9 -16.89 0.94 6.39
C ARG A 9 -17.21 1.98 7.46
N VAL A 10 -16.93 1.68 8.73
CA VAL A 10 -17.16 2.62 9.84
C VAL A 10 -16.29 3.84 9.68
N LEU A 11 -15.00 3.65 9.38
CA LEU A 11 -14.05 4.76 9.24
C LEU A 11 -14.35 5.64 8.02
N ALA A 12 -14.83 5.07 6.91
CA ALA A 12 -15.21 5.83 5.72
C ALA A 12 -16.42 6.76 5.92
N GLY A 13 -17.21 6.57 6.98
CA GLY A 13 -18.38 7.39 7.30
C GLY A 13 -18.12 8.55 8.26
N LEU A 14 -16.90 8.72 8.76
CA LEU A 14 -16.54 9.76 9.73
C LEU A 14 -15.76 10.88 9.04
N ASP A 15 -16.04 12.13 9.40
CA ASP A 15 -15.28 13.29 8.94
C ASP A 15 -13.97 13.41 9.76
N LEU A 16 -13.02 12.53 9.45
CA LEU A 16 -11.74 12.38 10.15
C LEU A 16 -10.61 12.21 9.16
N THR A 17 -9.42 12.69 9.53
CA THR A 17 -8.19 12.30 8.83
C THR A 17 -7.77 10.91 9.29
N LEU A 18 -7.89 9.91 8.41
CA LEU A 18 -7.45 8.53 8.66
C LEU A 18 -6.03 8.31 8.12
N VAL A 19 -5.14 7.87 9.00
CA VAL A 19 -3.81 7.36 8.61
C VAL A 19 -3.84 5.83 8.74
N HIS A 20 -3.72 5.14 7.61
CA HIS A 20 -3.70 3.68 7.55
C HIS A 20 -2.32 3.20 7.08
N ILE A 21 -1.66 2.39 7.91
CA ILE A 21 -0.37 1.75 7.60
C ILE A 21 -0.63 0.28 7.26
N THR A 22 -0.24 -0.15 6.07
CA THR A 22 -0.48 -1.51 5.57
C THR A 22 0.58 -1.94 4.57
N HIS A 23 0.78 -3.25 4.44
CA HIS A 23 1.58 -3.87 3.38
C HIS A 23 0.74 -4.33 2.18
N ASP A 24 -0.59 -4.23 2.27
CA ASP A 24 -1.51 -4.59 1.20
C ASP A 24 -1.91 -3.35 0.38
N PRO A 25 -1.44 -3.20 -0.87
CA PRO A 25 -1.78 -2.07 -1.74
C PRO A 25 -3.28 -1.95 -2.02
N ALA A 26 -4.02 -3.06 -2.03
CA ALA A 26 -5.46 -3.07 -2.30
C ALA A 26 -6.26 -2.39 -1.18
N ALA A 27 -5.76 -2.41 0.06
CA ALA A 27 -6.42 -1.82 1.21
C ALA A 27 -6.44 -0.28 1.18
N VAL A 28 -5.58 0.35 0.37
CA VAL A 28 -5.50 1.82 0.23
C VAL A 28 -5.89 2.31 -1.17
N ALA A 29 -6.39 1.42 -2.04
CA ALA A 29 -6.76 1.77 -3.42
C ALA A 29 -7.87 2.84 -3.52
N ALA A 30 -8.72 2.94 -2.50
CA ALA A 30 -9.83 3.89 -2.43
C ALA A 30 -9.49 5.20 -1.68
N TYR A 31 -8.24 5.37 -1.24
CA TYR A 31 -7.84 6.55 -0.44
C TYR A 31 -7.53 7.75 -1.36
N ASP A 32 -7.75 8.95 -0.84
CA ASP A 32 -7.45 10.19 -1.55
C ASP A 32 -5.94 10.41 -1.75
N HIS A 33 -5.14 9.97 -0.77
CA HIS A 33 -3.70 10.17 -0.72
C HIS A 33 -2.98 8.94 -0.17
N VAL A 34 -1.85 8.58 -0.77
CA VAL A 34 -1.01 7.44 -0.38
C VAL A 34 0.45 7.91 -0.31
N LEU A 35 1.16 7.42 0.71
CA LEU A 35 2.61 7.57 0.87
C LEU A 35 3.26 6.20 0.69
N TRP A 36 4.22 6.12 -0.23
CA TRP A 36 5.10 4.97 -0.37
C TRP A 36 6.43 5.27 0.33
N LEU A 37 6.73 4.45 1.34
CA LEU A 37 7.94 4.54 2.13
C LEU A 37 8.92 3.41 1.78
N GLU A 38 10.21 3.73 1.65
CA GLU A 38 11.31 2.76 1.67
C GLU A 38 12.42 3.23 2.59
N ARG A 39 12.93 2.34 3.46
CA ARG A 39 14.08 2.63 4.35
C ARG A 39 13.97 3.94 5.14
N GLY A 40 12.74 4.31 5.52
CA GLY A 40 12.46 5.54 6.28
C GLY A 40 12.24 6.79 5.42
N GLU A 41 12.34 6.70 4.09
CA GLU A 41 12.19 7.82 3.17
C GLU A 41 10.88 7.71 2.35
N VAL A 42 10.26 8.86 2.05
CA VAL A 42 9.12 8.92 1.13
C VAL A 42 9.64 8.85 -0.30
N VAL A 43 9.48 7.68 -0.92
CA VAL A 43 9.86 7.47 -2.33
C VAL A 43 8.88 8.17 -3.27
N GLN A 44 7.59 8.10 -2.93
CA GLN A 44 6.54 8.78 -3.68
C GLN A 44 5.31 9.04 -2.80
N GLN A 45 4.62 10.15 -3.06
CA GLN A 45 3.34 10.46 -2.43
C GLN A 45 2.39 11.16 -3.41
N GLY A 46 1.09 11.00 -3.23
CA GLY A 46 0.08 11.57 -4.13
C GLY A 46 -1.22 10.78 -4.12
N SER A 47 -2.05 11.00 -5.14
CA SER A 47 -3.28 10.20 -5.32
C SER A 47 -2.98 8.71 -5.40
N ALA A 48 -3.87 7.87 -4.86
CA ALA A 48 -3.65 6.42 -4.77
C ALA A 48 -3.28 5.79 -6.13
N ARG A 49 -4.03 6.08 -7.19
CA ARG A 49 -3.85 5.43 -8.50
C ARG A 49 -2.43 5.55 -9.09
N PRO A 50 -1.82 6.74 -9.23
CA PRO A 50 -0.46 6.85 -9.75
C PRO A 50 0.60 6.23 -8.82
N VAL A 51 0.46 6.40 -7.50
CA VAL A 51 1.43 5.88 -6.52
C VAL A 51 1.41 4.35 -6.50
N LEU A 52 0.22 3.76 -6.45
CA LEU A 52 0.05 2.30 -6.44
C LEU A 52 0.54 1.65 -7.73
N ARG A 53 0.35 2.29 -8.90
CA ARG A 53 0.92 1.79 -10.16
C ARG A 53 2.44 1.78 -10.15
N ALA A 54 3.07 2.85 -9.65
CA ALA A 54 4.54 2.90 -9.56
C ALA A 54 5.07 1.84 -8.58
N PHE A 55 4.41 1.70 -7.43
CA PHE A 55 4.72 0.67 -6.45
C PHE A 55 4.61 -0.75 -7.03
N GLU A 56 3.50 -1.09 -7.68
CA GLU A 56 3.30 -2.40 -8.30
C GLU A 56 4.33 -2.70 -9.39
N THR A 57 4.70 -1.72 -10.22
CA THR A 57 5.76 -1.87 -11.21
C THR A 57 7.09 -2.17 -10.52
N ARG A 58 7.46 -1.41 -9.48
CA ARG A 58 8.69 -1.63 -8.73
C ARG A 58 8.74 -3.01 -8.08
N MET A 59 7.64 -3.46 -7.48
CA MET A 59 7.55 -4.79 -6.87
C MET A 59 7.66 -5.91 -7.91
N LYS A 60 7.12 -5.72 -9.12
CA LYS A 60 7.31 -6.67 -10.24
C LYS A 60 8.75 -6.69 -10.72
N GLU A 61 9.42 -5.55 -10.81
CA GLU A 61 10.84 -5.46 -11.16
C GLU A 61 11.73 -6.16 -10.12
N LEU A 62 11.46 -5.94 -8.83
CA LEU A 62 12.14 -6.62 -7.72
C LEU A 62 11.89 -8.13 -7.75
N GLY A 63 10.64 -8.56 -7.89
CA GLY A 63 10.30 -9.99 -7.97
C GLY A 63 10.83 -10.67 -9.23
N ALA A 64 10.98 -9.93 -10.33
CA ALA A 64 11.63 -10.42 -11.56
C ALA A 64 13.16 -10.44 -11.46
N SER A 65 13.76 -9.59 -10.61
CA SER A 65 15.20 -9.65 -10.30
C SER A 65 15.54 -10.69 -9.23
N ASP A 66 14.59 -11.03 -8.35
CA ASP A 66 14.73 -11.99 -7.23
C ASP A 66 14.46 -13.46 -7.64
N ASP A 67 14.47 -13.81 -8.94
CA ASP A 67 14.38 -15.20 -9.43
C ASP A 67 15.62 -16.06 -9.07
N LEU A 68 16.56 -15.50 -8.31
CA LEU A 68 17.66 -16.21 -7.64
C LEU A 68 17.99 -15.46 -6.33
N SER A 69 17.28 -15.71 -5.24
CA SER A 69 17.87 -15.83 -3.89
C SER A 69 16.84 -16.01 -2.77
N ASP A 70 17.12 -17.00 -1.93
CA ASP A 70 16.68 -17.15 -0.53
C ASP A 70 15.25 -17.63 -0.23
N LEU A 71 14.91 -18.80 -0.76
CA LEU A 71 14.16 -19.81 0.01
C LEU A 71 15.14 -20.77 0.70
N ALA A 72 15.82 -20.29 1.74
CA ALA A 72 16.51 -21.14 2.71
C ALA A 72 16.44 -20.48 4.10
N GLY A 73 15.35 -20.80 4.80
CA GLY A 73 15.21 -20.66 6.25
C GLY A 73 14.44 -21.88 6.75
#